data_AF-A0A660XF18-F1
#
_entry.id   AF-A0A660XF18-F1
#
_cell.length_a   1.000
_cell.length_b   1.000
_cell.length_c   1.000
_cell.angle_alpha   90.00
_cell.angle_beta   90.00
_cell.angle_gamma   90.00
#
_symmetry.space_group_name_H-M   'P 1'
#
loop_
_entity.id
_entity.type
_entity.pdbx_description
1 polymer ?
#
loop_
_entity_poly.entity_id
_entity_poly.type
_entity_poly.pdbx_seq_one_letter_code
_entity_poly.pdbx_strand_id
1 'polypeptide(L)' 'ISYIVPQEIRVQNCLNELELYFRVNQVYDNVKIVLRIDDEIIKETKKRHLAPGEMESIKVRTELLLDADSLKLEIVSTK' A
#
# COMPACT_ATOMS: atom_id res chain seq x y z
N ILE A 1 6.46 8.64 0.17
CA ILE A 1 6.88 7.23 -0.05
C ILE A 1 8.08 7.27 -0.98
N SER A 2 9.14 6.53 -0.66
CA SER A 2 10.37 6.46 -1.47
C SER A 2 10.19 5.56 -2.69
N TYR A 3 9.69 4.35 -2.46
CA TYR A 3 9.42 3.36 -3.51
C TYR A 3 8.42 2.32 -3.01
N ILE A 4 7.82 1.60 -3.96
CA ILE A 4 6.94 0.45 -3.75
C ILE A 4 7.37 -0.70 -4.68
N VAL A 5 7.25 -1.93 -4.22
CA VAL A 5 7.51 -3.15 -4.99
C VAL A 5 6.42 -4.19 -4.74
N PRO A 6 6.07 -5.02 -5.74
CA PRO A 6 6.52 -4.94 -7.13
C PRO A 6 5.98 -3.68 -7.85
N GLN A 7 6.71 -3.21 -8.87
CA GLN A 7 6.31 -2.04 -9.68
C GLN A 7 5.41 -2.45 -10.86
N GLU A 8 5.59 -3.67 -11.37
CA GLU A 8 4.72 -4.28 -12.38
C GLU A 8 4.07 -5.53 -11.76
N ILE A 9 2.75 -5.63 -11.87
CA ILE A 9 1.97 -6.74 -11.31
C ILE A 9 1.23 -7.41 -12.45
N ARG A 10 1.44 -8.72 -12.60
CA ARG A 10 0.64 -9.56 -13.49
C ARG A 10 -0.38 -10.29 -12.63
N VAL A 11 -1.56 -9.68 -12.47
CA VAL A 11 -2.63 -10.18 -11.58
C VAL A 11 -2.98 -11.64 -11.87
N GLN A 12 -2.93 -12.06 -13.14
CA GLN A 12 -3.16 -13.44 -13.58
C GLN A 12 -2.23 -14.49 -12.93
N ASN A 13 -1.03 -14.08 -12.50
CA ASN A 13 -0.05 -14.98 -11.86
C ASN A 13 -0.11 -14.92 -10.33
N CYS A 14 -0.97 -14.07 -9.74
CA CYS A 14 -1.07 -13.91 -8.30
C CYS A 14 -2.17 -14.83 -7.77
N LEU A 15 -1.79 -15.77 -6.89
CA LEU A 15 -2.61 -16.92 -6.55
C LEU A 15 -3.76 -16.64 -5.57
N ASN A 16 -3.87 -15.47 -4.94
CA ASN A 16 -5.04 -15.00 -4.12
C ASN A 16 -4.81 -13.59 -3.55
N GLU A 17 -3.58 -13.32 -3.11
CA GLU A 17 -3.19 -12.05 -2.50
C GLU A 17 -1.92 -11.54 -3.16
N LEU A 18 -1.85 -10.22 -3.28
CA LEU A 18 -0.64 -9.49 -3.61
C LEU A 18 -0.15 -8.77 -2.36
N GLU A 19 1.11 -8.97 -2.02
CA GLU A 19 1.77 -8.21 -0.97
C GLU A 19 2.67 -7.15 -1.60
N LEU A 20 2.35 -5.89 -1.31
CA LEU A 20 3.13 -4.74 -1.71
C LEU A 20 4.05 -4.36 -0.56
N TYR A 21 5.31 -4.11 -0.88
CA TYR A 21 6.29 -3.60 0.07
C TYR A 21 6.63 -2.17 -0.31
N PHE A 22 6.72 -1.29 0.68
CA PHE A 22 7.08 0.10 0.44
C PHE A 22 7.98 0.63 1.54
N ARG A 23 8.74 1.67 1.20
CA ARG A 23 9.59 2.37 2.14
C ARG A 23 9.21 3.84 2.21
N VAL A 24 9.17 4.38 3.41
CA VAL A 24 8.94 5.80 3.66
C VAL A 24 10.23 6.60 3.50
N ASN A 25 10.13 7.88 3.14
CA ASN A 25 11.28 8.77 2.93
C ASN A 25 11.63 9.61 4.16
N GLN A 26 10.75 9.61 5.16
CA GLN A 26 10.92 10.33 6.42
C GLN A 26 10.20 9.59 7.55
N VAL A 27 10.40 10.05 8.77
CA VAL A 27 9.69 9.52 9.95
C VAL A 27 8.27 10.06 9.98
N TYR A 28 7.29 9.19 10.23
CA TYR A 28 5.89 9.55 10.40
C TYR A 28 5.35 8.99 11.71
N ASP A 29 4.69 9.83 12.50
CA ASP A 29 4.04 9.43 13.75
C ASP A 29 2.52 9.62 13.67
N ASN A 30 1.77 8.69 14.26
CA ASN A 30 0.29 8.68 14.29
C ASN A 30 -0.32 8.95 12.91
N VAL A 31 -0.08 8.01 12.00
CA VAL A 31 -0.55 8.08 10.62
C VAL A 31 -1.41 6.86 10.27
N LYS A 32 -2.12 6.97 9.16
CA LYS A 32 -2.77 5.85 8.50
C LYS A 32 -2.18 5.65 7.10
N ILE A 33 -1.90 4.41 6.77
CA ILE A 33 -1.58 3.97 5.42
C ILE A 33 -2.90 3.64 4.74
N VAL A 34 -3.17 4.26 3.60
CA VAL A 34 -4.39 4.11 2.84
C VAL A 34 -4.03 3.50 1.48
N LEU A 35 -4.63 2.36 1.16
CA LEU A 35 -4.57 1.74 -0.16
C LEU A 35 -5.85 2.06 -0.92
N ARG A 36 -5.69 2.63 -2.12
CA ARG A 36 -6.78 2.98 -3.02
C ARG A 36 -6.68 2.24 -4.35
N ILE A 37 -7.82 1.79 -4.84
CA ILE A 37 -8.00 1.25 -6.20
C ILE A 37 -9.04 2.15 -6.87
N ASP A 38 -8.69 2.78 -7.99
CA ASP A 38 -9.61 3.59 -8.82
C ASP A 38 -10.48 4.59 -8.05
N ASP A 39 -9.89 5.19 -7.01
CA ASP A 39 -10.47 6.17 -6.07
C ASP A 39 -11.27 5.59 -4.88
N GLU A 40 -11.49 4.28 -4.82
CA GLU A 40 -12.06 3.62 -3.64
C GLU A 40 -10.98 3.24 -2.62
N ILE A 41 -11.28 3.48 -1.33
CA ILE A 41 -10.40 3.05 -0.23
C ILE A 41 -10.68 1.58 0.07
N ILE A 42 -9.72 0.73 -0.26
CA ILE A 42 -9.83 -0.72 -0.08
C ILE A 42 -9.29 -1.14 1.29
N LYS A 43 -8.27 -0.44 1.79
CA LYS A 43 -7.64 -0.80 3.06
C LYS A 43 -7.05 0.41 3.76
N GLU A 44 -7.28 0.50 5.06
CA GLU A 44 -6.67 1.49 5.94
C GLU A 44 -5.96 0.79 7.10
N THR A 45 -4.70 1.11 7.31
CA THR A 45 -3.91 0.57 8.43
C THR A 45 -3.34 1.72 9.25
N LYS A 46 -3.72 1.80 10.53
CA LYS A 46 -3.16 2.78 11.45
C LYS A 46 -1.77 2.34 11.92
N LYS A 47 -0.83 3.27 11.93
CA LYS A 47 0.55 3.08 12.38
C LYS A 47 0.93 4.22 13.32
N ARG A 48 1.49 3.86 14.48
CA ARG A 48 1.97 4.84 15.46
C ARG A 48 3.28 5.48 15.03
N HIS A 49 4.13 4.72 14.36
CA HIS A 49 5.45 5.13 13.93
C HIS A 49 5.79 4.43 12.62
N LEU A 50 6.41 5.14 11.68
CA LEU A 50 6.99 4.64 10.45
C LEU A 50 8.35 5.30 10.28
N ALA A 51 9.41 4.50 10.08
CA ALA A 51 10.74 5.02 9.84
C ALA A 51 11.32 4.55 8.49
N PRO A 52 12.16 5.35 7.82
CA PRO A 52 12.80 4.95 6.56
C PRO A 52 13.71 3.72 6.68
N GLY A 53 14.19 3.41 7.89
CA GLY A 53 15.00 2.23 8.15
C GLY A 53 14.21 0.92 7.99
N GLU A 54 12.88 0.98 8.13
CA GLU A 54 12.00 -0.18 8.10
C GLU A 54 11.39 -0.35 6.70
N MET A 55 10.98 -1.58 6.39
CA MET A 55 10.19 -1.88 5.20
C MET A 55 8.78 -2.23 5.65
N GLU A 56 7.81 -1.56 5.06
CA GLU A 56 6.40 -1.75 5.37
C GLU A 56 5.76 -2.62 4.30
N SER A 57 4.73 -3.38 4.67
CA SER A 57 3.95 -4.16 3.71
C SER A 57 2.45 -3.94 3.86
N ILE A 58 1.75 -4.08 2.74
CA ILE A 58 0.29 -4.11 2.70
C ILE A 58 -0.19 -5.19 1.74
N LYS A 59 -1.14 -5.99 2.19
CA LYS A 59 -1.75 -7.06 1.41
C LYS A 59 -3.08 -6.62 0.83
N VAL A 60 -3.30 -6.96 -0.43
CA VAL A 60 -4.52 -6.73 -1.19
C VAL A 60 -4.93 -8.02 -1.90
N ARG A 61 -6.24 -8.30 -1.94
CA ARG A 61 -6.75 -9.46 -2.67
C ARG A 61 -6.68 -9.23 -4.16
N THR A 62 -6.28 -10.25 -4.91
CA THR A 62 -6.11 -10.16 -6.38
C THR A 62 -7.45 -9.97 -7.09
N GLU A 63 -8.54 -10.47 -6.50
CA GLU A 63 -9.92 -10.26 -7.01
C GLU A 63 -10.26 -8.77 -7.20
N LEU A 64 -9.74 -7.89 -6.33
CA LEU A 64 -9.98 -6.45 -6.39
C LEU A 64 -9.09 -5.73 -7.41
N LEU A 65 -8.08 -6.42 -7.94
CA LEU A 65 -7.11 -5.88 -8.88
C LEU A 65 -7.40 -6.28 -10.34
N LEU A 66 -8.36 -7.19 -10.57
CA LEU A 66 -8.65 -7.72 -11.91
C LEU A 66 -9.18 -6.65 -12.88
N ASP A 67 -10.03 -5.76 -12.36
CA ASP A 67 -10.65 -4.67 -13.12
C ASP A 67 -10.05 -3.30 -12.74
N ALA A 68 -8.91 -3.30 -12.04
CA ALA A 68 -8.30 -2.10 -11.52
C ALA A 68 -7.43 -1.39 -12.57
N ASP A 69 -7.68 -0.11 -12.83
CA ASP A 69 -6.84 0.72 -13.70
C ASP A 69 -5.65 1.32 -12.94
N SER A 70 -5.84 1.64 -11.66
CA SER A 70 -4.87 2.38 -10.86
C SER A 70 -4.81 1.93 -9.39
N LEU A 71 -3.58 1.77 -8.88
CA LEU A 71 -3.30 1.43 -7.49
C LEU A 71 -2.48 2.54 -6.84
N LYS A 72 -3.00 3.15 -5.78
CA LYS A 72 -2.35 4.26 -5.07
C LYS A 72 -2.17 3.91 -3.60
N LEU A 73 -0.98 4.18 -3.07
CA LEU A 73 -0.66 4.02 -1.65
C LEU A 73 -0.31 5.38 -1.07
N GLU A 74 -0.98 5.76 0.01
CA GLU A 74 -0.85 7.09 0.62
C GLU A 74 -0.66 6.98 2.13
N ILE A 75 0.06 7.95 2.68
CA ILE A 75 0.25 8.11 4.13
C ILE A 75 -0.49 9.38 4.53
N VAL A 76 -1.53 9.22 5.35
CA VAL A 76 -2.38 10.30 5.82
C VAL A 76 -2.16 10.48 7.31
N SER A 77 -1.84 11.69 7.77
CA SER A 77 -1.73 11.97 9.20
C SER A 77 -3.10 11.93 9.86
N THR A 78 -3.22 11.19 10.97
CA THR A 78 -4.42 11.24 11.80
C THR A 78 -4.20 12.35 12.82
N LYS A 79 -4.77 13.54 12.54
CA LYS A 79 -4.89 14.63 13.51
C LYS A 79 -5.78 14.23 14.68
#